data_AF-A0A6I7XVP6-F1
#
_entry.id   AF-A0A6I7XVP6-F1
#
_cell.length_a   1.000
_cell.length_b   1.000
_cell.length_c   1.000
_cell.angle_alpha   90.00
_cell.angle_beta   90.00
_cell.angle_gamma   90.00
#
_symmetry.space_group_name_H-M   'P 1'
#
loop_
_entity.id
_entity.type
_entity.pdbx_description
1 polymer ?
#
loop_
_entity_poly.entity_id
_entity_poly.type
_entity_poly.pdbx_seq_one_letter_code
_entity_poly.pdbx_strand_id
1 'polypeptide(L)'
;MNDLQLYVSKTMQGEEYVYYLNKEGHAMFGDDGKVVLRGKLAHAILRNDAWLHLFCPDDWQIEIDIRYKKNGEKKKIVPDMKFRDEEGILHAVEVDRSQKMKINEWK
;
A
#
# COMPACT_ATOMS: atom_id res chain seq x y z
N MET A 1 -0.48 -27.10 0.16
CA MET A 1 0.17 -25.95 0.86
C MET A 1 1.51 -26.30 1.51
N ASN A 2 1.88 -27.57 1.70
CA ASN A 2 3.16 -27.94 2.32
C ASN A 2 4.38 -27.40 1.55
N ASP A 3 4.32 -27.39 0.22
CA ASP A 3 5.43 -26.91 -0.61
C ASP A 3 5.66 -25.39 -0.52
N LEU A 4 4.66 -24.64 -0.06
CA LEU A 4 4.74 -23.18 0.11
C LEU A 4 5.19 -22.76 1.52
N GLN A 5 5.29 -23.69 2.47
CA GLN A 5 5.63 -23.37 3.87
C GLN A 5 7.00 -22.70 4.02
N LEU A 6 7.94 -22.99 3.10
CA LEU A 6 9.26 -22.37 3.10
C LEU A 6 9.19 -20.87 2.72
N TYR A 7 8.19 -20.47 1.95
CA TYR A 7 8.11 -19.15 1.31
C TYR A 7 7.01 -18.26 1.87
N VAL A 8 6.10 -18.83 2.66
CA VAL A 8 4.94 -18.14 3.21
C VAL A 8 4.96 -18.23 4.72
N SER A 9 4.77 -17.08 5.36
CA SER A 9 4.47 -17.00 6.78
C SER A 9 3.03 -16.58 6.99
N LYS A 10 2.51 -16.85 8.19
CA LYS A 10 1.18 -16.41 8.58
C LYS A 10 1.20 -15.70 9.91
N THR A 11 0.26 -14.80 10.10
CA THR A 11 0.00 -14.12 11.36
C THR A 11 -1.51 -14.02 11.59
N MET A 12 -1.92 -13.70 12.81
CA MET A 12 -3.33 -13.49 13.14
C MET A 12 -3.65 -11.99 13.16
N GLN A 13 -4.72 -11.62 12.48
CA GLN A 13 -5.26 -10.27 12.44
C GLN A 13 -6.75 -10.37 12.77
N GLY A 14 -7.14 -9.99 14.00
CA GLY A 14 -8.49 -10.27 14.48
C GLY A 14 -8.72 -11.78 14.63
N GLU A 15 -9.77 -12.30 14.01
CA GLU A 15 -10.12 -13.73 14.03
C GLU A 15 -9.61 -14.48 12.79
N GLU A 16 -8.87 -13.82 11.89
CA GLU A 16 -8.45 -14.37 10.61
C GLU A 16 -6.93 -14.57 10.52
N TYR A 17 -6.53 -15.55 9.71
CA TYR A 17 -5.13 -15.75 9.33
C TYR A 17 -4.78 -14.93 8.10
N VAL A 18 -3.75 -14.09 8.23
CA VAL A 18 -3.14 -13.36 7.12
C VAL A 18 -1.88 -14.09 6.71
N TYR A 19 -1.83 -14.50 5.45
CA TYR A 19 -0.67 -15.14 4.83
C TYR A 19 0.11 -14.11 4.00
N TYR A 20 1.43 -14.15 4.08
CA TYR A 20 2.31 -13.22 3.36
C TYR A 20 3.63 -13.90 2.99
N LEU A 21 4.30 -13.39 1.96
CA LEU A 21 5.63 -13.86 1.58
C LEU A 21 6.63 -13.53 2.69
N ASN A 22 7.37 -14.54 3.14
CA ASN A 22 8.51 -14.31 4.01
C ASN A 22 9.73 -13.87 3.17
N LYS A 23 10.88 -13.70 3.82
CA LYS A 23 12.11 -13.26 3.16
C LYS A 23 12.50 -14.17 1.99
N GLU A 24 12.39 -15.48 2.20
CA GLU A 24 12.68 -16.51 1.20
C GLU A 24 11.71 -16.42 0.02
N GLY A 25 10.42 -16.18 0.29
CA GLY A 25 9.39 -15.99 -0.73
C GLY A 25 9.65 -14.74 -1.58
N HIS A 26 9.98 -13.61 -0.96
CA HIS A 26 10.33 -12.38 -1.68
C HIS A 26 11.58 -12.55 -2.56
N ALA A 27 12.59 -13.28 -2.07
CA ALA A 27 13.82 -13.52 -2.81
C ALA A 27 13.60 -14.25 -4.15
N MET A 28 12.53 -15.05 -4.28
CA MET A 28 12.18 -15.74 -5.53
C MET A 28 11.76 -14.78 -6.65
N PHE A 29 11.33 -13.57 -6.31
CA PHE A 29 10.86 -12.56 -7.27
C PHE A 29 11.91 -11.47 -7.55
N GLY A 30 13.13 -11.62 -7.05
CA GLY A 30 14.18 -10.61 -7.17
C GLY A 30 13.89 -9.32 -6.38
N ASP A 31 12.95 -9.39 -5.43
CA ASP A 31 12.62 -8.29 -4.52
C ASP A 31 13.69 -8.16 -3.43
N ASP A 32 13.79 -7.00 -2.80
CA ASP A 32 14.80 -6.69 -1.78
C ASP A 32 14.60 -7.42 -0.44
N GLY A 33 13.60 -8.30 -0.37
CA GLY A 33 13.27 -9.12 0.79
C GLY A 33 12.57 -8.35 1.90
N LYS A 34 12.07 -7.14 1.63
CA LYS A 34 11.36 -6.33 2.65
C LYS A 34 9.98 -6.89 2.94
N VAL A 35 9.90 -7.62 4.04
CA VAL A 35 8.64 -8.03 4.66
C VAL A 35 8.00 -6.84 5.37
N VAL A 36 6.67 -6.72 5.24
CA VAL A 36 5.89 -5.71 5.98
C VAL A 36 6.08 -5.88 7.49
N LEU A 37 6.50 -4.81 8.16
CA LEU A 37 6.62 -4.80 9.62
C LEU A 37 5.24 -5.01 10.28
N ARG A 38 5.21 -5.76 11.39
CA ARG A 38 3.96 -6.09 12.12
C ARG A 38 3.11 -4.86 12.47
N GLY A 39 3.74 -3.75 12.87
CA GLY A 39 3.03 -2.50 13.18
C GLY A 39 2.36 -1.83 11.98
N LYS A 40 2.83 -2.12 10.75
CA LYS A 40 2.28 -1.62 9.49
C LYS A 40 1.35 -2.62 8.80
N LEU A 41 1.13 -3.81 9.37
CA LEU A 41 0.37 -4.89 8.73
C LEU A 41 -1.06 -4.48 8.38
N ALA A 42 -1.77 -3.85 9.32
CA ALA A 42 -3.14 -3.39 9.07
C ALA A 42 -3.22 -2.38 7.92
N HIS A 43 -2.25 -1.45 7.85
CA HIS A 43 -2.16 -0.46 6.79
C HIS A 43 -1.86 -1.10 5.44
N ALA A 44 -0.96 -2.09 5.42
CA ALA A 44 -0.64 -2.84 4.22
C ALA A 44 -1.84 -3.65 3.69
N ILE A 45 -2.65 -4.22 4.57
CA ILE A 45 -3.89 -4.91 4.18
C ILE A 45 -4.87 -3.91 3.54
N LEU A 46 -5.11 -2.75 4.18
CA LEU A 46 -5.98 -1.72 3.61
C LEU A 46 -5.52 -1.23 2.25
N ARG A 47 -4.21 -1.11 2.06
CA ARG A 47 -3.63 -0.78 0.76
C ARG A 47 -3.90 -1.86 -0.28
N ASN A 48 -3.79 -3.14 0.08
CA ASN A 48 -4.09 -4.24 -0.83
C ASN A 48 -5.59 -4.27 -1.18
N ASP A 49 -6.47 -4.02 -0.20
CA ASP A 49 -7.90 -3.89 -0.43
C ASP A 49 -8.21 -2.74 -1.38
N ALA A 50 -7.56 -1.58 -1.19
CA ALA A 50 -7.70 -0.44 -2.08
C ALA A 50 -7.24 -0.76 -3.51
N TRP A 51 -6.12 -1.46 -3.68
CA TRP A 51 -5.64 -1.90 -4.99
C TRP A 51 -6.67 -2.78 -5.71
N LEU A 52 -7.29 -3.73 -5.00
CA LEU A 52 -8.37 -4.56 -5.56
C LEU A 52 -9.60 -3.74 -5.93
N HIS A 53 -10.03 -2.81 -5.07
CA HIS A 53 -11.19 -1.95 -5.32
C HIS A 53 -10.97 -0.95 -6.46
N LEU A 54 -9.72 -0.60 -6.75
CA LEU A 54 -9.31 0.30 -7.83
C LEU A 54 -8.98 -0.46 -9.12
N PHE A 55 -9.44 -1.71 -9.26
CA PHE A 55 -9.26 -2.56 -10.44
C PHE A 55 -7.80 -2.84 -10.78
N CYS A 56 -6.97 -3.04 -9.76
CA CYS A 56 -5.62 -3.58 -9.90
C CYS A 56 -4.71 -2.73 -10.82
N PRO A 57 -4.53 -1.41 -10.55
CA PRO A 57 -3.74 -0.56 -11.42
C PRO A 57 -2.29 -1.05 -11.53
N ASP A 58 -1.74 -1.00 -12.75
CA ASP A 58 -0.37 -1.47 -13.06
C ASP A 58 0.71 -0.54 -12.46
N ASP A 59 0.52 0.78 -12.52
CA ASP A 59 1.46 1.79 -12.01
C ASP A 59 1.27 2.07 -10.51
N TRP A 60 1.06 1.02 -9.71
CA TRP A 60 0.81 1.16 -8.28
C TRP A 60 2.10 1.41 -7.50
N GLN A 61 2.27 2.66 -7.04
CA GLN A 61 3.48 3.09 -6.31
C GLN A 61 3.15 3.46 -4.87
N ILE A 62 3.95 2.96 -3.94
CA ILE A 62 3.72 3.04 -2.50
C ILE A 62 4.63 4.09 -1.86
N GLU A 63 4.08 5.00 -1.05
CA GLU A 63 4.82 6.03 -0.29
C GLU A 63 5.82 6.85 -1.17
N ILE A 64 5.56 7.02 -2.48
CA ILE A 64 6.42 7.79 -3.40
C ILE A 64 5.97 9.25 -3.48
N ASP A 65 6.93 10.17 -3.45
CA ASP A 65 6.61 11.60 -3.49
C ASP A 65 6.01 12.07 -4.82
N ILE A 66 5.10 13.06 -4.71
CA ILE A 66 4.58 13.83 -5.84
C ILE A 66 5.08 15.25 -5.67
N ARG A 67 5.90 15.70 -6.62
CA ARG A 67 6.48 17.06 -6.65
C ARG A 67 5.76 17.88 -7.70
N TYR A 68 5.31 19.07 -7.32
CA TYR A 68 4.57 19.96 -8.20
C TYR A 68 4.91 21.41 -7.90
N LYS A 69 4.48 22.33 -8.78
CA LYS A 69 4.57 23.77 -8.54
C LYS A 69 3.17 24.34 -8.36
N LYS A 70 2.97 25.15 -7.33
CA LYS A 70 1.74 25.92 -7.09
C LYS A 70 2.15 27.36 -6.79
N ASN A 71 1.63 28.32 -7.55
CA ASN A 71 1.97 29.74 -7.43
C ASN A 71 3.48 30.03 -7.50
N GLY A 72 4.20 29.33 -8.39
CA GLY A 72 5.66 29.49 -8.53
C GLY A 72 6.49 28.75 -7.47
N GLU A 73 5.89 28.28 -6.38
CA GLU A 73 6.58 27.56 -5.32
C GLU A 73 6.59 26.04 -5.58
N LYS A 74 7.74 25.39 -5.31
CA LYS A 74 7.85 23.94 -5.32
C LYS A 74 7.16 23.37 -4.07
N LYS A 75 6.23 22.45 -4.26
CA LYS A 75 5.53 21.73 -3.21
C LYS A 75 5.75 20.22 -3.37
N LYS A 76 5.55 19.48 -2.29
CA LYS A 76 5.67 18.03 -2.22
C LYS A 76 4.57 17.47 -1.33
N ILE A 77 3.97 16.38 -1.78
CA ILE A 77 3.12 15.50 -0.96
C ILE A 77 3.64 14.07 -1.08
N VAL A 78 3.33 13.23 -0.10
CA VAL A 78 3.64 11.80 -0.10
C VAL A 78 2.36 11.08 0.30
N PRO A 79 1.57 10.59 -0.68
CA PRO A 79 0.39 9.80 -0.36
C PRO A 79 0.78 8.39 0.06
N ASP A 80 -0.14 7.68 0.71
CA ASP A 80 0.03 6.24 0.97
C ASP A 80 0.30 5.48 -0.34
N MET A 81 -0.46 5.79 -1.40
CA MET A 81 -0.28 5.23 -2.74
C MET A 81 -0.55 6.25 -3.85
N LYS A 82 0.04 6.03 -5.03
CA LYS A 82 -0.32 6.75 -6.26
C LYS A 82 -0.32 5.81 -7.46
N PHE A 83 -1.15 6.13 -8.44
CA PHE A 83 -1.16 5.45 -9.73
C PHE A 83 -1.71 6.37 -10.81
N ARG A 84 -1.53 5.98 -12.08
CA ARG A 84 -2.20 6.62 -13.22
C ARG A 84 -3.26 5.70 -13.79
N ASP A 85 -4.41 6.25 -14.13
CA ASP A 85 -5.44 5.54 -14.88
C ASP A 85 -5.14 5.52 -16.39
N GLU A 86 -6.04 4.91 -17.16
CA GLU A 86 -5.93 4.79 -18.62
C GLU A 86 -5.92 6.16 -19.33
N GLU A 87 -6.51 7.19 -18.72
CA GLU A 87 -6.49 8.57 -19.22
C GLU A 87 -5.21 9.33 -18.81
N GLY A 88 -4.34 8.70 -18.03
CA GLY A 88 -3.09 9.26 -17.53
C GLY A 88 -3.25 10.19 -16.33
N ILE A 89 -4.44 10.28 -15.73
CA ILE A 89 -4.73 11.11 -14.57
C ILE A 89 -4.01 10.51 -13.36
N LEU A 90 -3.29 11.36 -12.63
CA LEU A 90 -2.58 10.94 -11.42
C LEU A 90 -3.53 10.93 -10.23
N HIS A 91 -3.79 9.76 -9.69
CA HIS A 91 -4.55 9.56 -8.46
C HIS A 91 -3.60 9.46 -7.26
N ALA A 92 -3.89 10.20 -6.19
CA ALA A 92 -3.21 10.12 -4.92
C ALA A 92 -4.20 9.53 -3.90
N VAL A 93 -3.91 8.32 -3.42
CA VAL A 93 -4.81 7.53 -2.56
C VAL A 93 -4.28 7.54 -1.14
N GLU A 94 -5.14 7.89 -0.19
CA GLU A 94 -4.89 7.79 1.25
C GLU A 94 -5.82 6.74 1.85
N VAL A 95 -5.27 5.85 2.67
CA VAL A 95 -6.02 4.77 3.34
C VAL A 95 -5.80 4.85 4.84
N ASP A 96 -6.46 5.79 5.50
CA ASP A 96 -6.40 5.90 6.95
C ASP A 96 -7.57 5.20 7.64
N ARG A 97 -7.26 4.41 8.67
CA ARG A 97 -8.21 3.75 9.58
C ARG A 97 -8.26 4.34 10.98
N SER A 98 -7.36 5.28 11.28
CA SER A 98 -7.13 5.84 12.61
C SER A 98 -7.72 7.25 12.76
N GLN A 99 -7.83 8.01 11.67
CA GLN A 99 -8.46 9.33 11.68
C GLN A 99 -9.98 9.22 11.55
N LYS A 100 -10.71 9.86 12.49
CA LYS A 100 -12.18 9.95 12.40
C LYS A 100 -12.57 10.80 11.19
N MET A 101 -13.54 10.34 10.39
CA MET A 101 -14.08 11.05 9.23
C MET A 101 -14.48 12.51 9.52
N LYS A 102 -14.91 12.80 10.75
CA LYS A 102 -15.23 14.17 11.21
C LYS A 102 -14.06 15.15 11.12
N ILE A 103 -12.82 14.68 11.11
CA ILE A 103 -11.62 15.52 10.93
C ILE A 103 -11.43 15.86 9.44
N ASN A 104 -11.94 15.04 8.53
CA ASN A 104 -11.90 15.28 7.08
C ASN A 104 -13.07 16.14 6.57
N GLU A 105 -14.07 16.44 7.42
CA GLU A 105 -15.07 17.47 7.13
C GLU A 105 -14.37 18.83 7.12
N TRP A 106 -14.13 19.36 5.92
CA TRP A 106 -13.64 20.74 5.75
C TRP A 106 -14.62 21.74 6.40
N LYS A 107 -14.05 22.74 7.08
CA LYS A 107 -14.72 24.01 7.38
C LYS A 107 -14.57 24.96 6.20
#